data_AF-A0A3D3UGU7-F1
#
_entry.id   AF-A0A3D3UGU7-F1
#
_cell.length_a   1.000
_cell.length_b   1.000
_cell.length_c   1.000
_cell.angle_alpha   90.00
_cell.angle_beta   90.00
_cell.angle_gamma   90.00
#
_symmetry.space_group_name_H-M   'P 1'
#
loop_
_entity.id
_entity.type
_entity.pdbx_description
1 polymer ?
#
loop_
_entity_poly.entity_id
_entity_poly.type
_entity_poly.pdbx_seq_one_letter_code
_entity_poly.pdbx_strand_id
1 'polypeptide(L)'
;KVLRPPEPLERGFGLTLGNSLRRVLLSSLQGAAVTAVQINDVLHEFSSVAGVREDVTDIVLNLKSLALRMHVEGPRKMTLTAEGPGEVT
;
A
#
# COMPACT_ATOMS: atom_id res chain seq x y z
N LYS A 1 -20.10 15.95 -10.53
CA LYS A 1 -19.17 16.26 -11.65
C LYS A 1 -19.29 15.10 -12.65
N VAL A 2 -20.06 15.29 -13.73
CA VAL A 2 -20.36 14.22 -14.70
C VAL A 2 -19.09 13.89 -15.47
N LEU A 3 -18.63 12.64 -15.41
CA LEU A 3 -17.51 12.16 -16.21
C LEU A 3 -17.98 12.06 -17.67
N ARG A 4 -17.45 12.93 -18.53
CA ARG A 4 -17.72 12.89 -19.97
C ARG A 4 -16.99 11.67 -20.56
N PRO A 5 -17.66 10.78 -21.31
CA PRO A 5 -16.96 9.68 -21.95
C PRO A 5 -15.92 10.23 -22.95
N PRO A 6 -14.77 9.57 -23.11
CA PRO A 6 -13.79 9.95 -24.10
C PRO A 6 -14.39 9.89 -25.50
N GLU A 7 -13.95 10.78 -26.39
CA GLU A 7 -14.37 10.80 -27.78
C GLU A 7 -14.03 9.45 -28.46
N PRO A 8 -14.85 8.99 -29.44
CA PRO A 8 -14.60 7.72 -30.12
C PRO A 8 -13.21 7.71 -30.76
N LEU A 9 -12.35 6.81 -30.27
CA LEU A 9 -11.01 6.61 -30.82
C LEU A 9 -11.10 5.86 -32.15
N GLU A 10 -10.17 6.13 -33.06
CA GLU A 10 -10.01 5.31 -34.25
C GLU A 10 -9.78 3.84 -33.90
N ARG A 11 -10.30 2.95 -34.75
CA ARG A 11 -10.18 1.50 -34.55
C ARG A 11 -8.71 1.12 -34.44
N GLY A 12 -8.32 0.53 -33.32
CA GLY A 12 -6.93 0.12 -33.02
C GLY A 12 -6.17 1.05 -32.08
N PHE A 13 -6.55 2.34 -31.97
CA PHE A 13 -5.88 3.28 -31.05
C PHE A 13 -6.14 2.97 -29.57
N GLY A 14 -7.29 2.35 -29.26
CA GLY A 14 -7.64 1.94 -27.90
C GLY A 14 -6.62 1.00 -27.26
N LEU A 15 -6.02 0.07 -28.03
CA LEU A 15 -5.01 -0.85 -27.51
C LEU A 15 -3.69 -0.12 -27.20
N THR A 16 -3.24 0.71 -28.14
CA THR A 16 -1.98 1.47 -28.01
C THR A 16 -2.04 2.46 -26.85
N LEU A 17 -3.11 3.25 -26.78
CA LEU A 17 -3.32 4.21 -25.70
C LEU A 17 -3.58 3.51 -24.37
N GLY A 18 -4.42 2.48 -24.35
CA GLY A 18 -4.75 1.73 -23.15
C GLY A 18 -3.53 1.07 -22.52
N ASN A 19 -2.69 0.40 -23.33
CA ASN A 19 -1.46 -0.22 -22.83
C ASN A 19 -0.46 0.83 -22.32
N SER A 20 -0.33 1.95 -23.03
CA SER A 20 0.56 3.04 -22.60
C SER A 20 0.10 3.65 -21.27
N LEU A 21 -1.19 3.97 -21.12
CA LEU A 21 -1.77 4.49 -19.89
C LEU A 21 -1.65 3.50 -18.74
N ARG A 22 -1.94 2.20 -18.97
CA ARG A 22 -1.77 1.15 -17.95
C ARG A 22 -0.34 1.10 -17.43
N ARG A 23 0.67 1.17 -18.31
CA ARG A 23 2.08 1.15 -17.92
C ARG A 23 2.47 2.37 -17.07
N VAL A 24 2.04 3.56 -17.50
CA VAL A 24 2.32 4.80 -16.77
C VAL A 24 1.69 4.77 -15.39
N LEU A 25 0.42 4.37 -15.29
CA LEU A 25 -0.30 4.30 -14.02
C LEU A 25 0.30 3.29 -13.05
N LEU A 26 0.78 2.14 -13.53
CA LEU A 26 1.35 1.11 -12.67
C LEU A 26 2.80 1.38 -12.24
N SER A 27 3.58 2.10 -13.04
CA SER A 27 5.04 2.19 -12.85
C SER A 27 5.56 3.58 -12.52
N SER A 28 4.83 4.64 -12.84
CA SER A 28 5.37 6.01 -12.80
C SER A 28 4.63 6.93 -11.84
N LEU A 29 3.58 6.45 -11.18
CA LEU A 29 2.92 7.19 -10.10
C LEU A 29 3.81 7.16 -8.86
N GLN A 30 4.25 8.34 -8.44
CA GLN A 30 4.91 8.52 -7.17
C GLN A 30 3.91 8.30 -6.04
N GLY A 31 4.34 7.55 -5.01
CA GLY A 31 3.53 7.23 -3.85
C GLY A 31 4.41 7.04 -2.62
N ALA A 32 3.76 6.90 -1.47
CA ALA A 32 4.41 6.49 -0.23
C ALA A 32 4.00 5.05 0.09
N ALA A 33 4.95 4.24 0.54
CA ALA A 33 4.72 2.87 0.96
C ALA A 33 5.63 2.53 2.15
N VAL A 34 5.21 1.55 2.94
CA VAL A 34 6.03 1.02 4.04
C VAL A 34 7.19 0.23 3.45
N THR A 35 8.42 0.64 3.75
CA THR A 35 9.65 -0.01 3.25
C THR A 35 10.28 -0.99 4.23
N ALA A 36 10.09 -0.77 5.52
CA ALA A 36 10.63 -1.59 6.59
C ALA A 36 9.73 -1.51 7.82
N VAL A 37 9.66 -2.61 8.58
CA VAL A 37 8.88 -2.71 9.81
C VAL A 37 9.79 -3.34 10.86
N GLN A 38 9.72 -2.82 12.08
CA GLN A 38 10.36 -3.41 13.25
C GLN A 38 9.27 -3.68 14.28
N ILE A 39 9.16 -4.94 14.71
CA ILE A 39 8.19 -5.37 15.73
C ILE A 39 8.99 -5.79 16.96
N ASN A 40 8.58 -5.32 18.14
CA ASN A 40 9.25 -5.66 19.38
C ASN A 40 9.04 -7.15 19.70
N ASP A 41 10.07 -7.78 20.27
CA ASP A 41 10.05 -9.18 20.72
C ASP A 41 9.79 -10.22 19.62
N VAL A 42 9.95 -9.84 18.34
CA VAL A 42 9.85 -10.72 17.18
C VAL A 42 11.24 -10.95 16.58
N LEU A 43 11.70 -12.21 16.61
CA LEU A 43 12.99 -12.61 16.04
C LEU A 43 12.93 -12.85 14.52
N HIS A 44 11.80 -13.37 14.02
CA HIS A 44 11.61 -13.71 12.61
C HIS A 44 10.15 -13.59 12.17
N GLU A 45 9.94 -13.43 10.88
CA GLU A 45 8.65 -13.15 10.22
C GLU A 45 7.61 -14.27 10.30
N PHE A 46 8.04 -15.48 10.66
CA PHE A 46 7.19 -16.66 10.83
C PHE A 46 6.76 -16.92 12.27
N SER A 47 7.01 -15.97 13.18
CA SER A 47 6.61 -16.10 14.59
C SER A 47 5.22 -15.50 14.82
N SER A 48 4.59 -15.92 15.91
CA SER A 48 3.38 -15.30 16.44
C SER A 48 3.74 -14.31 17.55
N VAL A 49 2.92 -13.27 17.71
CA VAL A 49 3.08 -12.27 18.77
C VAL A 49 2.12 -12.59 19.91
N ALA A 50 2.63 -12.67 21.14
CA ALA A 50 1.80 -12.94 22.30
C ALA A 50 0.73 -11.83 22.48
N GLY A 51 -0.54 -12.24 22.53
CA GLY A 51 -1.67 -11.31 22.68
C GLY A 51 -2.22 -10.76 21.38
N VAL A 52 -1.68 -11.15 20.21
CA VAL A 52 -2.19 -10.81 18.89
C VAL A 52 -2.80 -12.04 18.24
N ARG A 53 -3.93 -11.88 17.55
CA ARG A 53 -4.63 -13.00 16.90
C ARG A 53 -3.96 -13.42 15.58
N GLU A 54 -3.38 -12.45 14.86
CA GLU A 54 -2.70 -12.64 13.60
C GLU A 54 -1.20 -12.98 13.76
N ASP A 55 -0.67 -13.74 12.79
CA ASP A 55 0.77 -14.00 12.70
C ASP A 55 1.51 -12.78 12.14
N VAL A 56 2.83 -12.72 12.36
CA VAL A 56 3.66 -11.59 11.87
C VAL A 56 3.55 -11.41 10.34
N THR A 57 3.41 -12.51 9.59
CA THR A 57 3.25 -12.44 8.13
C THR A 57 1.95 -11.73 7.72
N ASP A 58 0.85 -11.99 8.42
CA ASP A 58 -0.44 -11.32 8.17
C ASP A 58 -0.35 -9.83 8.51
N ILE A 59 0.30 -9.49 9.62
CA ILE A 59 0.56 -8.09 9.99
C ILE A 59 1.37 -7.39 8.88
N VAL A 60 2.43 -8.01 8.38
CA VAL A 60 3.25 -7.45 7.30
C VAL A 60 2.42 -7.26 6.01
N LEU A 61 1.53 -8.19 5.70
CA LEU A 61 0.65 -8.09 4.52
C LEU A 61 -0.37 -6.95 4.66
N ASN A 62 -0.93 -6.78 5.85
CA ASN A 62 -1.83 -5.67 6.16
C ASN A 62 -1.07 -4.33 6.06
N LEU A 63 0.16 -4.26 6.58
CA LEU A 63 0.99 -3.05 6.46
C LEU A 63 1.36 -2.71 5.02
N LYS A 64 1.56 -3.70 4.14
CA LYS A 64 1.77 -3.47 2.70
C LYS A 64 0.55 -2.92 1.98
N SER A 65 -0.64 -3.19 2.51
CA SER A 65 -1.92 -2.75 1.93
C SER A 65 -2.33 -1.34 2.36
N LEU A 66 -1.59 -0.72 3.28
CA LEU A 66 -1.86 0.64 3.76
C LEU A 66 -1.73 1.68 2.64
N ALA A 67 -2.78 2.47 2.45
CA ALA A 67 -2.76 3.63 1.56
C ALA A 67 -2.20 4.86 2.29
N LEU A 68 -0.93 5.18 2.03
CA LEU A 68 -0.24 6.30 2.66
C LEU A 68 -0.14 7.51 1.72
N ARG A 69 -0.34 8.70 2.27
CA ARG A 69 -0.05 9.98 1.61
C ARG A 69 0.96 10.76 2.44
N MET A 70 2.12 11.04 1.86
CA MET A 70 3.18 11.79 2.51
C MET A 70 3.37 13.14 1.82
N HIS A 71 3.50 14.21 2.60
CA HIS A 71 3.69 15.59 2.10
C HIS A 71 5.16 16.03 2.08
N VAL A 72 6.06 15.18 2.55
CA VAL A 72 7.50 15.42 2.64
C VAL A 72 8.24 14.35 1.85
N GLU A 73 9.39 14.71 1.30
CA GLU A 73 10.25 13.76 0.59
C GLU A 73 11.16 13.00 1.58
N GLY A 74 11.57 11.80 1.17
CA GLY A 74 12.51 10.96 1.91
C GLY A 74 11.87 10.02 2.95
N PRO A 75 12.68 9.15 3.58
CA PRO A 75 12.20 8.16 4.54
C PRO A 75 11.75 8.82 5.85
N ARG A 76 10.63 8.33 6.39
CA ARG A 76 10.11 8.74 7.71
C ARG A 76 9.84 7.51 8.56
N LYS A 77 10.14 7.62 9.86
CA LYS A 77 9.80 6.61 10.85
C LYS A 77 8.46 6.98 11.51
N MET A 78 7.60 5.99 11.67
CA MET A 78 6.36 6.06 12.42
C MET A 78 6.39 4.99 13.51
N THR A 79 5.77 5.28 14.65
CA THR A 79 5.63 4.34 15.75
C THR A 79 4.15 4.18 16.05
N LEU A 80 3.70 2.93 16.15
CA LEU A 80 2.35 2.57 16.54
C LEU A 80 2.41 1.83 17.87
N THR A 81 1.57 2.23 18.82
CA THR A 81 1.45 1.59 20.13
C THR A 81 -0.03 1.37 20.40
N ALA A 82 -0.39 0.14 20.75
CA ALA A 82 -1.74 -0.24 21.10
C ALA A 82 -1.72 -0.92 22.46
N GLU A 83 -2.68 -0.55 23.31
CA GLU A 83 -2.82 -1.09 24.66
C GLU A 83 -4.26 -1.55 24.89
N GLY A 84 -4.41 -2.69 25.57
CA GLY A 84 -5.72 -3.29 25.86
C GLY A 84 -6.30 -4.14 24.72
N PRO A 85 -7.41 -4.85 24.99
CA PRO A 85 -8.06 -5.70 24.00
C PRO A 85 -8.85 -4.84 22.99
N GLY A 86 -8.56 -5.00 21.70
CA GLY A 86 -9.25 -4.30 20.62
C GLY A 86 -8.59 -4.50 19.26
N GLU A 87 -9.28 -4.05 18.21
CA GLU A 87 -8.71 -3.96 16.87
C GLU A 87 -7.85 -2.69 16.76
N VAL A 88 -6.68 -2.81 16.13
CA VAL A 88 -5.75 -1.69 15.93
C VAL A 88 -5.94 -1.14 14.51
N THR A 89 -6.27 0.15 14.38
CA THR A 89 -6.54 0.85 13.11
C THR A 89 -5.76 2.14 12.98
#